data_AF-A0A1Y2D5C2-F1
#
_entry.id   AF-A0A1Y2D5C2-F1
#
_cell.length_a   1.000
_cell.length_b   1.000
_cell.length_c   1.000
_cell.angle_alpha   90.00
_cell.angle_beta   90.00
_cell.angle_gamma   90.00
#
_symmetry.space_group_name_H-M   'P 1'
#
loop_
_entity.id
_entity.type
_entity.pdbx_description
1 polymer ?
#
loop_
_entity_poly.entity_id
_entity_poly.type
_entity_poly.pdbx_seq_one_letter_code
_entity_poly.pdbx_strand_id
1 'polypeptide(L)'
;MAHRAPLLPLSSLLAHLSSTRPTPALIRDVLALPALSHWFDAQGKLNLGHFEALGEDSLVPLELTSPSKGTFERLEVPLSYYLSYLASPPSSSSSNSDTLYLAQFAPPPFLSPSLPPPEPIASRLSHSSLWMGITPTTTPLHRDPEDNLL
;
A
#
# COMPACT_ATOMS: atom_id res chain seq x y z
N MET A 1 -4.33 20.17 -22.53
CA MET A 1 -5.30 19.08 -22.31
C MET A 1 -4.66 18.06 -21.41
N ALA A 2 -5.26 17.71 -20.27
CA ALA A 2 -4.76 16.63 -19.44
C ALA A 2 -5.06 15.30 -20.14
N HIS A 3 -4.02 14.56 -20.54
CA HIS A 3 -4.20 13.21 -21.05
C HIS A 3 -4.65 12.32 -19.89
N ARG A 4 -5.88 11.80 -19.95
CA ARG A 4 -6.36 10.80 -18.98
C ARG A 4 -5.65 9.48 -19.23
N ALA A 5 -5.27 8.79 -18.15
CA ALA A 5 -4.80 7.42 -18.24
C ALA A 5 -5.88 6.54 -18.90
N PRO A 6 -5.55 5.72 -19.92
CA PRO A 6 -6.50 4.79 -20.49
C PRO A 6 -6.98 3.78 -19.44
N LEU A 7 -8.24 3.40 -19.54
CA LEU A 7 -8.85 2.34 -18.76
C LEU A 7 -8.81 1.05 -19.60
N LEU A 8 -8.05 0.06 -19.16
CA LEU A 8 -7.79 -1.18 -19.88
C LEU A 8 -8.44 -2.38 -19.18
N PRO A 9 -8.95 -3.39 -19.91
CA PRO A 9 -9.24 -4.69 -19.33
C PRO A 9 -7.93 -5.41 -19.00
N LEU A 10 -7.94 -6.29 -18.00
CA LEU A 10 -6.77 -7.07 -17.59
C LEU A 10 -6.20 -7.90 -18.75
N SER A 11 -7.08 -8.41 -19.63
CA SER A 11 -6.69 -9.17 -20.83
C SER A 11 -5.82 -8.40 -21.81
N SER A 12 -5.86 -7.07 -21.81
CA SER A 12 -5.06 -6.21 -22.70
C SER A 12 -3.75 -5.73 -22.07
N LEU A 13 -3.53 -6.03 -20.78
CA LEU A 13 -2.39 -5.52 -20.02
C LEU A 13 -1.04 -5.92 -20.63
N LEU A 14 -0.86 -7.20 -20.98
CA LEU A 14 0.40 -7.67 -21.58
C LEU A 14 0.70 -6.96 -22.91
N ALA A 15 -0.31 -6.85 -23.79
CA ALA A 15 -0.14 -6.17 -25.06
C ALA A 15 0.21 -4.69 -24.88
N HIS A 16 -0.42 -4.01 -23.91
CA HIS A 16 -0.11 -2.62 -23.58
C HIS A 16 1.34 -2.45 -23.09
N LEU A 17 1.77 -3.31 -22.17
CA LEU A 17 3.12 -3.28 -21.60
C LEU A 17 4.22 -3.74 -22.58
N SER A 18 3.86 -4.41 -23.67
CA SER A 18 4.78 -4.76 -24.77
C SER A 18 4.89 -3.67 -25.85
N SER A 19 4.14 -2.57 -25.73
CA SER A 19 4.25 -1.44 -26.66
C SER A 19 5.61 -0.75 -26.53
N THR A 20 6.03 -0.02 -27.56
CA THR A 20 7.32 0.69 -27.57
C THR A 20 7.39 1.83 -26.56
N ARG A 21 6.24 2.36 -26.12
CA ARG A 21 6.10 3.44 -25.12
C ARG A 21 4.80 3.23 -24.33
N PRO A 22 4.78 2.29 -23.36
CA PRO A 22 3.62 2.13 -22.51
C PRO A 22 3.40 3.42 -21.70
N THR A 23 2.14 3.76 -21.48
CA THR A 23 1.73 4.89 -20.64
C THR A 23 1.08 4.38 -19.36
N PRO A 24 1.02 5.19 -18.28
CA PRO A 24 0.23 4.84 -17.10
C PRO A 24 -1.21 4.53 -17.49
N ALA A 25 -1.74 3.41 -17.01
CA ALA A 25 -3.08 2.93 -17.32
C ALA A 25 -3.78 2.48 -16.04
N LEU A 26 -5.11 2.58 -16.01
CA LEU A 26 -5.94 2.00 -14.98
C LEU A 26 -6.47 0.66 -15.47
N ILE A 27 -6.42 -0.38 -14.63
CA ILE A 27 -7.01 -1.68 -14.94
C ILE A 27 -8.42 -1.71 -14.39
N ARG A 28 -9.41 -1.95 -15.26
CA ARG A 28 -10.82 -1.95 -14.88
C ARG A 28 -11.17 -3.13 -14.00
N ASP A 29 -10.58 -4.28 -14.30
CA ASP A 29 -10.87 -5.52 -13.59
C ASP A 29 -10.12 -5.52 -12.26
N VAL A 30 -10.88 -5.60 -11.17
CA VAL A 30 -10.30 -5.79 -9.84
C VAL A 30 -9.68 -7.17 -9.81
N LEU A 31 -8.36 -7.24 -9.63
CA LEU A 31 -7.70 -8.49 -9.31
C LEU A 31 -8.38 -9.08 -8.08
N ALA A 32 -8.84 -10.33 -8.18
CA ALA A 32 -9.51 -11.01 -7.09
C ALA A 32 -8.48 -11.33 -5.98
N LEU A 33 -8.17 -10.32 -5.16
CA LEU A 33 -7.25 -10.42 -4.05
C LEU A 33 -8.01 -10.88 -2.80
N PRO A 34 -7.66 -12.03 -2.19
CA PRO A 34 -8.25 -12.46 -0.92
C PRO A 34 -8.10 -11.41 0.20
N ALA A 35 -7.08 -10.56 0.13
CA ALA A 35 -6.91 -9.42 1.02
C ALA A 35 -8.16 -8.53 1.08
N LEU A 36 -8.84 -8.29 -0.04
CA LEU A 36 -10.01 -7.39 -0.08
C LEU A 36 -11.18 -7.92 0.77
N SER A 37 -11.32 -9.24 0.91
CA SER A 37 -12.38 -9.86 1.71
C SER A 37 -12.07 -10.00 3.20
N HIS A 38 -10.80 -9.82 3.61
CA HIS A 38 -10.37 -10.08 4.98
C HIS A 38 -9.75 -8.88 5.67
N TRP A 39 -8.98 -8.07 4.93
CA TRP A 39 -8.28 -6.91 5.46
C TRP A 39 -9.20 -5.72 5.68
N PHE A 40 -10.39 -5.73 5.09
CA PHE A 40 -11.35 -4.65 5.20
C PHE A 40 -12.71 -5.15 5.67
N ASP A 41 -13.40 -4.33 6.45
CA ASP A 41 -14.79 -4.56 6.84
C ASP A 41 -15.76 -4.18 5.69
N ALA A 42 -17.06 -4.38 5.93
CA ALA A 42 -18.10 -4.06 4.94
C ALA A 42 -18.20 -2.55 4.63
N GLN A 43 -17.56 -1.69 5.43
CA GLN A 43 -17.50 -0.24 5.24
C GLN A 43 -16.18 0.19 4.56
N GLY A 44 -15.31 -0.76 4.20
CA GLY A 44 -14.01 -0.49 3.57
C GLY A 44 -12.96 0.02 4.55
N LYS A 45 -13.17 -0.12 5.87
CA LYS A 45 -12.15 0.21 6.87
C LYS A 45 -11.26 -0.99 7.14
N LEU A 46 -10.01 -0.73 7.53
CA LEU A 46 -9.08 -1.80 7.90
C LEU A 46 -9.66 -2.65 9.04
N ASN A 47 -9.75 -3.96 8.84
CA ASN A 47 -10.23 -4.93 9.79
C ASN A 47 -9.09 -5.31 10.75
N LEU A 48 -8.89 -4.50 11.79
CA LEU A 48 -7.82 -4.70 12.76
C LEU A 48 -7.90 -6.06 13.46
N GLY A 49 -9.12 -6.54 13.74
CA GLY A 49 -9.33 -7.85 14.37
C GLY A 49 -8.82 -9.01 13.51
N HIS A 50 -8.81 -8.88 12.18
CA HIS A 50 -8.18 -9.86 11.30
C HIS A 50 -6.66 -9.92 11.52
N PHE A 51 -5.99 -8.77 11.59
CA PHE A 51 -4.54 -8.71 11.80
C PHE A 51 -4.15 -9.18 13.22
N GLU A 52 -4.93 -8.81 14.23
CA GLU A 52 -4.74 -9.28 15.62
C GLU A 52 -4.90 -10.80 15.73
N ALA A 53 -5.89 -11.38 15.04
CA ALA A 53 -6.15 -12.82 15.06
C ALA A 53 -5.04 -13.66 14.41
N LEU A 54 -4.21 -13.07 13.54
CA LEU A 54 -3.02 -13.73 13.00
C LEU A 54 -1.95 -13.96 14.07
N GLY A 55 -1.96 -13.17 15.16
CA GLY A 55 -1.10 -13.37 16.33
C GLY A 55 0.39 -13.06 16.09
N GLU A 56 0.73 -12.46 14.95
CA GLU A 56 2.10 -12.15 14.54
C GLU A 56 2.44 -10.69 14.85
N ASP A 57 3.61 -10.46 15.45
CA ASP A 57 4.06 -9.13 15.86
C ASP A 57 5.49 -8.82 15.38
N SER A 58 5.69 -8.93 14.06
CA SER A 58 6.96 -8.61 13.42
C SER A 58 7.29 -7.12 13.55
N LEU A 59 8.58 -6.79 13.62
CA LEU A 59 9.02 -5.40 13.48
C LEU A 59 8.73 -4.89 12.06
N VAL A 60 8.23 -3.66 11.97
CA VAL A 60 7.94 -2.96 10.72
C VAL A 60 8.63 -1.60 10.71
N PRO A 61 9.20 -1.19 9.56
CA PRO A 61 9.82 0.12 9.40
C PRO A 61 8.74 1.17 9.14
N LEU A 62 8.50 2.04 10.11
CA LEU A 62 7.60 3.17 9.96
C LEU A 62 8.37 4.44 9.64
N GLU A 63 7.80 5.24 8.75
CA GLU A 63 8.20 6.62 8.51
C GLU A 63 7.38 7.53 9.44
N LEU A 64 8.06 8.21 10.37
CA LEU A 64 7.48 9.21 11.26
C LEU A 64 7.73 10.60 10.68
N THR A 65 6.66 11.30 10.37
CA THR A 65 6.70 12.71 9.99
C THR A 65 6.12 13.55 11.11
N SER A 66 6.89 14.51 11.61
CA SER A 66 6.46 15.50 12.61
C SER A 66 6.41 16.90 11.99
N PRO A 67 5.26 17.36 11.49
CA PRO A 67 5.16 18.67 10.82
C PRO A 67 5.57 19.84 11.73
N SER A 68 5.24 19.76 13.02
CA SER A 68 5.59 20.79 14.03
C SER A 68 7.11 20.96 14.22
N LYS A 69 7.88 19.89 14.01
CA LYS A 69 9.35 19.88 14.13
C LYS A 69 10.04 19.98 12.77
N GLY A 70 9.30 19.77 11.67
CA GLY A 70 9.86 19.66 10.33
C GLY A 70 10.78 18.45 10.17
N THR A 71 10.55 17.38 10.94
CA THR A 71 11.42 16.20 10.96
C THR A 71 10.77 15.00 10.27
N PHE A 72 11.64 14.17 9.70
CA PHE A 72 11.31 12.86 9.16
C PHE A 72 12.31 11.86 9.74
N GLU A 73 11.82 10.76 10.30
CA GLU A 73 12.67 9.68 10.79
C GLU A 73 12.07 8.30 10.47
N ARG A 74 12.94 7.28 10.45
CA ARG A 74 12.53 5.89 10.30
C ARG A 74 12.74 5.15 11.61
N LEU A 75 11.74 4.42 12.03
CA LEU A 75 11.74 3.66 13.28
C LEU A 75 11.22 2.25 13.05
N GLU A 76 11.86 1.28 13.68
CA GLU A 76 11.46 -0.13 13.69
C GLU A 76 10.59 -0.37 14.93
N VAL A 77 9.31 -0.69 14.74
CA VAL A 77 8.38 -0.97 15.85
C VAL A 77 7.58 -2.24 15.60
N PRO A 78 7.05 -2.88 16.64
CA PRO A 78 6.15 -4.02 16.47
C PRO A 78 4.91 -3.63 15.64
N LEU A 79 4.44 -4.53 14.78
CA LEU A 79 3.22 -4.31 13.99
C LEU A 79 2.02 -3.98 14.89
N SER A 80 1.91 -4.59 16.07
CA SER A 80 0.87 -4.32 17.06
C SER A 80 0.83 -2.86 17.52
N TYR A 81 2.00 -2.22 17.66
CA TYR A 81 2.10 -0.79 17.97
C TYR A 81 1.50 0.03 16.83
N TYR A 82 1.82 -0.32 15.58
CA TYR A 82 1.30 0.37 14.42
C TYR A 82 -0.22 0.18 14.25
N LEU A 83 -0.73 -1.04 14.44
CA LEU A 83 -2.16 -1.33 14.40
C LEU A 83 -2.93 -0.54 15.47
N SER A 84 -2.34 -0.37 16.67
CA SER A 84 -2.93 0.46 17.73
C SER A 84 -3.03 1.93 17.33
N TYR A 85 -2.01 2.46 16.64
CA TYR A 85 -2.04 3.81 16.06
C TYR A 85 -3.14 3.95 15.00
N LEU A 86 -3.31 2.95 14.12
CA LEU A 86 -4.38 2.96 13.12
C LEU A 86 -5.79 2.86 13.74
N ALA A 87 -5.92 2.16 14.87
CA ALA A 87 -7.18 2.01 15.62
C ALA A 87 -7.64 3.32 16.26
N SER A 88 -6.68 4.12 16.72
CA SER A 88 -6.92 5.36 17.46
C SER A 88 -6.00 6.47 16.93
N PRO A 89 -6.25 6.96 15.71
CA PRO A 89 -5.49 8.08 15.15
C PRO A 89 -5.51 9.27 16.10
N PRO A 90 -4.40 10.02 16.22
CA PRO A 90 -4.43 11.32 16.87
C PRO A 90 -5.50 12.20 16.20
N SER A 91 -6.28 12.90 17.03
CA SER A 91 -7.44 13.69 16.57
C SER A 91 -7.10 14.58 15.38
N SER A 92 -7.83 14.39 14.28
CA SER A 92 -7.67 15.06 12.98
C SER A 92 -7.93 16.58 12.98
N SER A 93 -8.04 17.19 14.15
CA SER A 93 -8.29 18.63 14.33
C SER A 93 -7.02 19.49 14.23
N SER A 94 -5.83 18.89 14.16
CA SER A 94 -4.58 19.65 14.00
C SER A 94 -3.79 19.17 12.80
N SER A 95 -3.52 20.08 11.86
CA SER A 95 -2.62 19.85 10.71
C SER A 95 -1.15 19.65 11.12
N ASN A 96 -0.86 19.64 12.42
CA ASN A 96 0.49 19.61 12.99
C ASN A 96 0.78 18.32 13.76
N SER A 97 -0.14 17.36 13.71
CA SER A 97 0.01 16.06 14.38
C SER A 97 1.04 15.20 13.67
N ASP A 98 1.77 14.43 14.45
CA ASP A 98 2.71 13.43 13.96
C ASP A 98 1.95 12.32 13.21
N THR A 99 2.55 11.84 12.11
CA THR A 99 1.97 10.80 11.26
C THR A 99 2.92 9.63 11.12
N LEU A 100 2.37 8.42 11.17
CA LEU A 100 3.10 7.18 10.92
C LEU A 100 2.65 6.58 9.60
N TYR A 101 3.62 6.28 8.74
CA TYR A 101 3.40 5.70 7.43
C TYR A 101 4.25 4.45 7.25
N LEU A 102 3.61 3.30 7.03
CA LEU A 102 4.30 2.09 6.61
C LEU A 102 4.47 2.18 5.09
N ALA A 103 5.68 2.46 4.63
CA ALA A 103 5.98 2.67 3.23
C ALA A 103 7.02 1.66 2.73
N GLN A 104 6.79 1.15 1.51
CA GLN A 104 7.77 0.33 0.79
C GLN A 104 8.25 -0.91 1.57
N PHE A 105 7.39 -1.50 2.41
CA PHE A 105 7.76 -2.66 3.24
C PHE A 105 7.30 -3.97 2.60
N ALA A 106 8.18 -4.96 2.46
CA ALA A 106 7.78 -6.26 1.95
C ALA A 106 6.69 -6.87 2.87
N PRO A 107 5.55 -7.36 2.34
CA PRO A 107 4.54 -7.98 3.16
C PRO A 107 5.17 -9.13 3.99
N PRO A 108 4.97 -9.15 5.32
CA PRO A 108 5.40 -10.27 6.13
C PRO A 108 4.86 -11.61 5.59
N PRO A 109 5.58 -12.73 5.77
CA PRO A 109 5.18 -14.02 5.24
C PRO A 109 3.75 -14.46 5.60
N PHE A 110 3.25 -14.06 6.78
CA PHE A 110 1.90 -14.38 7.23
C PHE A 110 0.79 -13.64 6.46
N LEU A 111 1.12 -12.54 5.77
CA LEU A 111 0.19 -11.80 4.89
C LEU A 111 0.21 -12.29 3.44
N SER A 112 1.29 -12.96 3.01
CA SER A 112 1.47 -13.43 1.63
C SER A 112 0.33 -14.30 1.09
N PRO A 113 -0.32 -15.19 1.85
CA PRO A 113 -1.44 -15.99 1.35
C PRO A 113 -2.63 -15.15 0.86
N SER A 114 -2.76 -13.90 1.33
CA SER A 114 -3.84 -12.97 0.92
C SER A 114 -3.48 -12.13 -0.31
N LEU A 115 -2.24 -12.22 -0.79
CA LEU A 115 -1.67 -11.42 -1.87
C LEU A 115 -1.05 -12.33 -2.95
N PRO A 116 -1.86 -13.12 -3.67
CA PRO A 116 -1.34 -13.95 -4.76
C PRO A 116 -0.70 -13.06 -5.83
N PRO A 117 0.36 -13.54 -6.51
CA PRO A 117 0.96 -12.81 -7.63
C PRO A 117 -0.09 -12.48 -8.70
N PRO A 118 -0.10 -11.25 -9.24
CA PRO A 118 -1.12 -10.81 -10.18
C PRO A 118 -0.86 -11.38 -11.57
N GLU A 119 -1.56 -12.45 -11.94
CA GLU A 119 -1.56 -12.94 -13.32
C GLU A 119 -2.29 -11.94 -14.26
N PRO A 120 -1.81 -11.75 -15.50
CA PRO A 120 -0.74 -12.51 -16.18
C PRO A 120 0.67 -11.88 -16.06
N ILE A 121 0.87 -10.89 -15.17
CA ILE A 121 2.10 -10.10 -15.09
C ILE A 121 3.01 -10.51 -13.93
N ALA A 122 2.68 -11.59 -13.21
CA ALA A 122 3.44 -12.06 -12.06
C ALA A 122 4.93 -12.21 -12.36
N SER A 123 5.30 -12.74 -13.53
CA SER A 123 6.70 -12.93 -13.95
C SER A 123 7.45 -11.63 -14.28
N ARG A 124 6.74 -10.50 -14.39
CA ARG A 124 7.32 -9.18 -14.66
C ARG A 124 7.53 -8.36 -13.40
N LEU A 125 6.99 -8.81 -12.26
CA LEU A 125 7.14 -8.15 -10.98
C LEU A 125 8.24 -8.83 -10.18
N SER A 126 9.18 -8.04 -9.67
CA SER A 126 10.32 -8.53 -8.88
C SER A 126 10.03 -8.54 -7.38
N HIS A 127 9.23 -7.58 -6.92
CA HIS A 127 8.96 -7.34 -5.51
C HIS A 127 7.51 -6.93 -5.27
N SER A 128 7.06 -7.06 -4.03
CA SER A 128 5.78 -6.53 -3.55
C SER A 128 6.03 -5.68 -2.31
N SER A 129 5.25 -4.62 -2.14
CA SER A 129 5.37 -3.73 -0.99
C SER A 129 4.00 -3.35 -0.44
N LEU A 130 3.92 -3.20 0.88
CA LEU A 130 2.80 -2.65 1.61
C LEU A 130 2.98 -1.14 1.76
N TRP A 131 1.86 -0.46 1.58
CA TRP A 131 1.71 0.97 1.79
C TRP A 131 0.47 1.16 2.65
N MET A 132 0.63 1.63 3.88
CA MET A 132 -0.45 1.76 4.85
C MET A 132 -0.23 3.03 5.67
N GLY A 133 -1.29 3.78 5.93
CA GLY A 133 -1.24 5.00 6.73
C GLY A 133 -2.59 5.70 6.84
N ILE A 134 -2.66 6.69 7.71
CA ILE A 134 -3.84 7.53 7.92
C ILE A 134 -3.69 8.78 7.08
N THR A 135 -4.73 9.13 6.32
CA THR A 135 -4.71 10.33 5.47
C THR A 135 -4.48 11.60 6.30
N PRO A 136 -3.60 12.53 5.86
CA PRO A 136 -2.78 12.46 4.65
C PRO A 136 -1.47 11.70 4.85
N THR A 137 -1.08 10.89 3.87
CA THR A 137 0.29 10.41 3.69
C THR A 137 0.88 11.07 2.44
N THR A 138 2.18 11.37 2.46
CA THR A 138 2.85 12.00 1.31
C THR A 138 4.09 11.21 0.95
N THR A 139 4.16 10.75 -0.29
CA THR A 139 5.39 10.25 -0.90
C THR A 139 5.87 11.29 -1.91
N PRO A 140 7.11 11.83 -1.80
CA PRO A 140 7.63 12.78 -2.76
C PRO A 140 7.61 12.25 -4.19
N LEU A 141 7.56 13.14 -5.18
CA LEU A 141 7.64 12.74 -6.58
C LEU A 141 8.98 12.03 -6.86
N HIS A 142 8.90 10.80 -7.34
CA HIS A 142 10.05 9.97 -7.70
C HIS A 142 9.70 9.06 -8.88
N ARG A 143 10.69 8.29 -9.33
CA ARG A 143 10.52 7.27 -10.37
C ARG A 143 11.17 5.98 -9.89
N ASP A 144 10.42 4.90 -9.94
CA ASP A 144 10.94 3.55 -9.68
C ASP A 144 11.76 3.05 -10.88
N PRO A 145 12.77 2.20 -10.63
CA PRO A 145 13.56 1.58 -11.71
C PRO A 145 12.76 0.54 -12.50
N GLU A 146 11.78 -0.11 -11.87
CA GLU A 146 10.98 -1.22 -12.43
C GLU A 146 9.54 -0.79 -12.77
N ASP A 147 8.87 -1.59 -13.59
CA ASP A 147 7.41 -1.50 -13.80
C ASP A 147 6.68 -1.74 -12.46
N ASN A 148 5.58 -1.00 -12.20
CA ASN A 148 4.83 -1.11 -10.95
C ASN A 148 3.33 -1.32 -11.21
N LEU A 149 2.71 -2.17 -10.39
CA LEU A 149 1.26 -2.33 -10.28
C LEU A 149 0.86 -1.91 -8.86
N LEU A 150 0.15 -0.79 -8.75
CA LEU A 150 -0.34 -0.22 -7.51
C LEU A 150 -1.83 -0.51 -7.30
#